data_AF-A0A7Y4WHV8-F1
#
_entry.id   AF-A0A7Y4WHV8-F1
#
_cell.length_a   1.000
_cell.length_b   1.000
_cell.length_c   1.000
_cell.angle_alpha   90.00
_cell.angle_beta   90.00
_cell.angle_gamma   90.00
#
_symmetry.space_group_name_H-M   'P 1'
#
loop_
_entity.id
_entity.type
_entity.pdbx_description
1 polymer ?
#
loop_
_entity_poly.entity_id
_entity_poly.type
_entity_poly.pdbx_seq_one_letter_code
_entity_poly.pdbx_strand_id
1 'polypeptide(L)'
;AVASFGPDPLPAVGLQLAQLEHRLRAFATHQAARAAEGWRIHAVEWKPPAPVVLEVDGVPLEIRAKIDRIDRHPDGRWAILDYKTGENQKHPREAHRRRNGEWIDLQLPLYRFVAGALELAGEPELGYATIGKDSSNTGFFLERFERAELSEALEVARGVVRAVRAGRFDEPGRPPYDDIFKAIFGLSTLGGASEEPGE
;
A
#
# COMPACT_ATOMS: atom_id res chain seq x y z
N ALA A 1 -4.24 25.25 -11.62
CA ALA A 1 -2.98 25.85 -12.12
C ALA A 1 -3.03 27.38 -12.06
N VAL A 2 -3.94 28.04 -12.80
CA VAL A 2 -4.05 29.52 -12.82
C VAL A 2 -4.25 30.13 -11.44
N ALA A 3 -5.09 29.52 -10.59
CA ALA A 3 -5.35 29.99 -9.23
C ALA A 3 -4.16 29.90 -8.26
N SER A 4 -3.09 29.17 -8.60
CA SER A 4 -1.94 28.95 -7.71
C SER A 4 -0.60 29.39 -8.30
N PHE A 5 -0.48 29.48 -9.62
CA PHE A 5 0.77 29.81 -10.33
C PHE A 5 0.63 30.97 -11.33
N GLY A 6 -0.54 31.62 -11.38
CA GLY A 6 -0.81 32.69 -12.33
C GLY A 6 -1.06 32.19 -13.77
N PRO A 7 -1.26 33.12 -14.73
CA PRO A 7 -1.56 32.79 -16.12
C PRO A 7 -0.37 32.19 -16.88
N ASP A 8 0.87 32.48 -16.47
CA ASP A 8 2.11 31.94 -17.04
C ASP A 8 2.91 31.17 -15.98
N PRO A 9 2.58 29.90 -15.71
CA PRO A 9 3.36 29.07 -14.80
C PRO A 9 4.76 28.81 -15.38
N LEU A 10 5.75 28.57 -14.51
CA LEU A 10 7.09 28.15 -14.94
C LEU A 10 7.00 26.95 -15.90
N PRO A 11 7.83 26.86 -16.95
CA PRO A 11 7.79 25.75 -17.92
C PRO A 11 7.81 24.35 -17.27
N ALA A 12 8.53 24.21 -16.15
CA ALA A 12 8.56 22.97 -15.37
C ALA A 12 7.18 22.55 -14.83
N VAL A 13 6.36 23.49 -14.37
CA VAL A 13 4.99 23.23 -13.90
C VAL A 13 4.09 22.82 -15.07
N GLY A 14 4.24 23.48 -16.22
CA GLY A 14 3.55 23.08 -17.46
C GLY A 14 3.88 21.65 -17.88
N LEU A 15 5.16 21.28 -17.84
CA LEU A 15 5.62 19.92 -18.12
C LEU A 15 5.06 18.89 -17.12
N GLN A 16 5.05 19.21 -15.83
CA GLN A 16 4.49 18.33 -14.79
C GLN A 16 2.99 18.11 -14.98
N LEU A 17 2.23 19.15 -15.35
CA LEU A 17 0.80 19.03 -15.64
C LEU A 17 0.56 18.13 -16.86
N ALA A 18 1.32 18.32 -17.94
CA ALA A 18 1.23 17.48 -19.13
C ALA A 18 1.56 16.01 -18.82
N GLN A 19 2.57 15.75 -17.99
CA GLN A 19 2.90 14.41 -17.53
C GLN A 19 1.76 13.79 -16.70
N LEU A 20 1.18 14.54 -15.78
CA LEU A 20 0.05 14.07 -14.98
C LEU A 20 -1.17 13.75 -15.85
N GLU A 21 -1.51 14.61 -16.80
CA GLU A 21 -2.61 14.37 -17.73
C GLU A 21 -2.39 13.08 -18.53
N HIS A 22 -1.18 12.88 -19.05
CA HIS A 22 -0.83 11.67 -19.78
C HIS A 22 -1.04 10.40 -18.95
N ARG A 23 -0.54 10.39 -17.71
CA ARG A 23 -0.68 9.25 -16.79
C ARG A 23 -2.13 8.98 -16.42
N LEU A 24 -2.91 10.03 -16.12
CA LEU A 24 -4.33 9.89 -15.80
C LEU A 24 -5.14 9.40 -16.99
N ARG A 25 -4.81 9.83 -18.22
CA ARG A 25 -5.43 9.35 -19.44
C ARG A 25 -5.15 7.87 -19.67
N ALA A 26 -3.92 7.42 -19.43
CA ALA A 26 -3.57 6.00 -19.49
C ALA A 26 -4.38 5.20 -18.45
N PHE A 27 -4.42 5.65 -17.19
CA PHE A 27 -5.19 4.98 -16.14
C PHE A 27 -6.69 4.95 -16.43
N ALA A 28 -7.25 6.00 -17.03
CA ALA A 28 -8.66 6.08 -17.40
C ALA A 28 -9.08 4.93 -18.34
N THR A 29 -8.20 4.49 -19.24
CA THR A 29 -8.46 3.32 -20.10
C THR A 29 -8.63 2.05 -19.29
N HIS A 30 -7.76 1.79 -18.31
CA HIS A 30 -7.88 0.64 -17.40
C HIS A 30 -9.12 0.75 -16.51
N GLN A 31 -9.44 1.95 -16.03
CA GLN A 31 -10.66 2.20 -15.26
C GLN A 31 -11.93 1.91 -16.07
N ALA A 32 -11.96 2.31 -17.34
CA ALA A 32 -13.07 2.03 -18.25
C ALA A 32 -13.22 0.53 -18.51
N ALA A 33 -12.13 -0.18 -18.76
CA ALA A 33 -12.13 -1.64 -18.93
C ALA A 33 -12.67 -2.36 -17.67
N ARG A 34 -12.15 -2.00 -16.49
CA ARG A 34 -12.62 -2.55 -15.21
C ARG A 34 -14.12 -2.29 -14.98
N ALA A 35 -14.62 -1.11 -15.33
CA ALA A 35 -16.04 -0.80 -15.23
C ALA A 35 -16.89 -1.60 -16.24
N ALA A 36 -16.37 -1.85 -17.44
CA ALA A 36 -17.00 -2.68 -18.46
C ALA A 36 -17.09 -4.16 -18.06
N GLU A 37 -16.13 -4.66 -17.27
CA GLU A 37 -16.18 -5.98 -16.63
C GLU A 37 -17.28 -6.08 -15.56
N GLY A 38 -17.89 -4.96 -15.14
CA GLY A 38 -19.01 -4.93 -14.20
C GLY A 38 -18.64 -4.36 -12.83
N TRP A 39 -17.36 -4.14 -12.53
CA TRP A 39 -16.94 -3.55 -11.26
C TRP A 39 -17.50 -2.14 -11.07
N ARG A 40 -17.87 -1.81 -9.83
CA ARG A 40 -18.33 -0.48 -9.42
C ARG A 40 -17.56 -0.03 -8.19
N ILE A 41 -17.21 1.25 -8.16
CA ILE A 41 -16.62 1.86 -6.97
C ILE A 41 -17.71 1.93 -5.91
N HIS A 42 -17.52 1.20 -4.82
CA HIS A 42 -18.46 1.19 -3.69
C HIS A 42 -18.17 2.34 -2.74
N ALA A 43 -16.89 2.55 -2.41
CA ALA A 43 -16.45 3.64 -1.55
C ALA A 43 -15.02 4.07 -1.89
N VAL A 44 -14.70 5.32 -1.57
CA VAL A 44 -13.34 5.89 -1.62
C VAL A 44 -13.02 6.53 -0.28
N GLU A 45 -11.74 6.55 0.09
CA GLU A 45 -11.26 7.11 1.35
C GLU A 45 -12.05 6.62 2.58
N TRP A 46 -12.43 5.35 2.55
CA TRP A 46 -13.37 4.76 3.50
C TRP A 46 -12.71 4.52 4.85
N LYS A 47 -13.44 4.80 5.93
CA LYS A 47 -13.06 4.51 7.30
C LYS A 47 -14.11 3.60 7.93
N PRO A 48 -13.71 2.67 8.82
CA PRO A 48 -14.68 1.84 9.51
C PRO A 48 -15.61 2.73 10.38
N PRO A 49 -16.91 2.42 10.45
CA PRO A 49 -17.88 3.21 11.21
C PRO A 49 -17.72 3.07 12.73
N ALA A 50 -16.97 2.07 13.17
CA ALA A 50 -16.65 1.80 14.57
C ALA A 50 -15.15 1.48 14.72
N PRO A 51 -14.57 1.62 15.92
CA PRO A 51 -13.19 1.22 16.17
C PRO A 51 -12.94 -0.24 15.81
N VAL A 52 -11.88 -0.50 15.05
CA VAL A 52 -11.41 -1.85 14.74
C VAL A 52 -10.29 -2.20 15.69
N VAL A 53 -10.46 -3.27 16.47
CA VAL A 53 -9.53 -3.67 17.53
C VAL A 53 -8.79 -4.93 17.14
N LEU A 54 -7.46 -4.87 17.20
CA LEU A 54 -6.59 -6.03 17.21
C LEU A 54 -6.27 -6.41 18.66
N GLU A 55 -6.80 -7.54 19.11
CA GLU A 55 -6.47 -8.09 20.41
C GLU A 55 -5.07 -8.71 20.41
N VAL A 56 -4.24 -8.29 21.39
CA VAL A 56 -2.87 -8.79 21.57
C VAL A 56 -2.64 -9.06 23.05
N ASP A 57 -2.52 -10.34 23.40
CA ASP A 57 -2.31 -10.83 24.77
C ASP A 57 -3.33 -10.29 25.79
N GLY A 58 -4.60 -10.19 25.38
CA GLY A 58 -5.71 -9.69 26.20
C GLY A 58 -5.73 -8.17 26.39
N VAL A 59 -4.87 -7.43 25.67
CA VAL A 59 -4.86 -5.97 25.68
C VAL A 59 -5.20 -5.45 24.28
N PRO A 60 -6.25 -4.61 24.14
CA PRO A 60 -6.69 -4.14 22.83
C PRO A 60 -5.70 -3.16 22.20
N LEU A 61 -5.59 -3.19 20.88
CA LEU A 61 -4.97 -2.16 20.06
C LEU A 61 -5.98 -1.68 19.01
N GLU A 62 -6.34 -0.40 19.05
CA GLU A 62 -7.17 0.20 18.01
C GLU A 62 -6.36 0.42 16.73
N ILE A 63 -6.81 -0.15 15.62
CA ILE A 63 -6.24 0.09 14.29
C ILE A 63 -7.00 1.24 13.63
N ARG A 64 -6.27 2.31 13.34
CA ARG A 64 -6.77 3.44 12.55
C ARG A 64 -6.27 3.33 11.13
N ALA A 65 -7.19 3.15 10.19
CA ALA A 65 -6.90 3.11 8.77
C ALA A 65 -7.94 3.87 7.95
N LYS A 66 -7.54 4.30 6.77
CA LYS A 66 -8.39 4.86 5.72
C LYS A 66 -8.08 4.07 4.46
N ILE A 67 -9.04 3.30 3.97
CA ILE A 67 -8.90 2.51 2.76
C ILE A 67 -9.15 3.43 1.57
N ASP A 68 -8.16 3.55 0.68
CA ASP A 68 -8.23 4.44 -0.48
C ASP A 68 -9.44 4.16 -1.37
N ARG A 69 -9.69 2.89 -1.70
CA ARG A 69 -10.78 2.50 -2.58
C ARG A 69 -11.29 1.09 -2.32
N ILE A 70 -12.61 0.93 -2.39
CA ILE A 70 -13.30 -0.34 -2.30
C ILE A 70 -14.19 -0.47 -3.53
N ASP A 71 -14.00 -1.54 -4.30
CA ASP A 71 -14.86 -1.89 -5.42
C ASP A 71 -15.74 -3.09 -5.07
N ARG A 72 -16.95 -3.10 -5.63
CA ARG A 72 -17.91 -4.21 -5.55
C ARG A 72 -18.32 -4.63 -6.96
N HIS A 73 -18.36 -5.94 -7.17
CA HIS A 73 -18.87 -6.54 -8.40
C HIS A 73 -20.30 -7.08 -8.17
N PRO A 74 -21.20 -7.03 -9.18
CA PRO A 74 -22.58 -7.51 -9.05
C PRO A 74 -22.73 -8.97 -8.62
N ASP A 75 -21.75 -9.82 -8.90
CA ASP A 75 -21.71 -11.24 -8.48
C ASP A 75 -21.32 -11.45 -7.00
N GLY A 76 -21.11 -10.38 -6.24
CA GLY A 76 -20.77 -10.44 -4.81
C GLY A 76 -19.27 -10.39 -4.51
N ARG A 77 -18.39 -10.36 -5.53
CA ARG A 77 -16.96 -10.14 -5.31
C ARG A 77 -16.68 -8.70 -4.84
N TRP A 78 -15.63 -8.58 -4.04
CA TRP A 78 -15.11 -7.32 -3.52
C TRP A 78 -13.65 -7.17 -3.88
N ALA A 79 -13.19 -5.93 -4.05
CA ALA A 79 -11.77 -5.62 -4.18
C ALA A 79 -11.42 -4.42 -3.31
N ILE A 80 -10.29 -4.50 -2.63
CA ILE A 80 -9.74 -3.44 -1.77
C ILE A 80 -8.44 -2.97 -2.41
N LEU A 81 -8.40 -1.68 -2.71
CA LEU A 81 -7.38 -1.06 -3.55
C LEU A 81 -6.71 0.09 -2.82
N ASP A 82 -5.40 0.18 -2.97
CA ASP A 82 -4.56 1.32 -2.58
C ASP A 82 -4.01 2.00 -3.84
N TYR A 83 -4.02 3.34 -3.89
CA TYR A 83 -3.47 4.05 -5.03
C TYR A 83 -1.94 4.14 -4.89
N LYS A 84 -1.23 3.66 -5.91
CA LYS A 84 0.23 3.74 -5.96
C LYS A 84 0.68 4.57 -7.15
N THR A 85 1.58 5.51 -6.89
CA THR A 85 2.29 6.27 -7.92
C THR A 85 3.76 5.91 -7.85
N GLY A 86 4.35 5.45 -8.95
CA GLY A 86 5.76 5.04 -8.94
C GLY A 86 6.19 4.35 -10.23
N GLU A 87 7.49 4.16 -10.38
CA GLU A 87 8.09 3.61 -11.60
C GLU A 87 8.18 2.08 -11.60
N ASN A 88 8.26 1.44 -10.42
CA ASN A 88 8.44 -0.01 -10.28
C ASN A 88 7.37 -0.61 -9.37
N GLN A 89 6.17 -0.81 -9.90
CA GLN A 89 5.12 -1.46 -9.14
C GLN A 89 5.32 -2.96 -9.15
N LYS A 90 5.53 -3.54 -7.96
CA LYS A 90 5.53 -4.99 -7.77
C LYS A 90 4.10 -5.51 -7.67
N HIS A 91 3.90 -6.75 -8.11
CA HIS A 91 2.66 -7.48 -7.87
C HIS A 91 2.38 -7.57 -6.36
N PRO A 92 1.12 -7.48 -5.88
CA PRO A 92 0.81 -7.49 -4.45
C PRO A 92 1.45 -8.63 -3.67
N ARG A 93 1.51 -9.84 -4.23
CA ARG A 93 2.16 -11.00 -3.61
C ARG A 93 3.66 -10.77 -3.37
N GLU A 94 4.38 -10.26 -4.36
CA GLU A 94 5.82 -9.96 -4.27
C GLU A 94 6.12 -8.74 -3.39
N ALA A 95 5.18 -7.80 -3.32
CA ALA A 95 5.30 -6.61 -2.48
C ALA A 95 5.19 -6.95 -0.98
N HIS A 96 4.40 -7.96 -0.62
CA HIS A 96 4.13 -8.29 0.79
C HIS A 96 4.82 -9.55 1.29
N ARG A 97 5.14 -10.50 0.40
CA ARG A 97 5.77 -11.77 0.77
C ARG A 97 7.07 -12.00 0.00
N ARG A 98 8.09 -12.44 0.73
CA ARG A 98 9.30 -13.01 0.12
C ARG A 98 9.00 -14.40 -0.44
N ARG A 99 9.90 -14.89 -1.31
CA ARG A 99 9.79 -16.23 -1.91
C ARG A 99 9.77 -17.37 -0.88
N ASN A 100 10.36 -17.14 0.30
CA ASN A 100 10.35 -18.09 1.43
C ASN A 100 9.05 -18.02 2.26
N GLY A 101 8.08 -17.17 1.88
CA GLY A 101 6.81 -17.00 2.57
C GLY A 101 6.81 -15.96 3.70
N GLU A 102 7.94 -15.36 4.02
CA GLU A 102 8.06 -14.33 5.07
C GLU A 102 7.29 -13.05 4.69
N TRP A 103 6.51 -12.51 5.62
CA TRP A 103 5.81 -11.23 5.47
C TRP A 103 6.77 -10.06 5.67
N ILE A 104 6.81 -9.14 4.71
CA ILE A 104 7.64 -7.93 4.72
C ILE A 104 6.84 -6.64 4.70
N ASP A 105 5.56 -6.71 4.35
CA ASP A 105 4.59 -5.61 4.40
C ASP A 105 3.25 -6.17 4.86
N LEU A 106 2.53 -5.41 5.69
CA LEU A 106 1.24 -5.77 6.27
C LEU A 106 0.11 -4.84 5.83
N GLN A 107 0.35 -3.90 4.90
CA GLN A 107 -0.63 -2.91 4.46
C GLN A 107 -1.94 -3.56 3.98
N LEU A 108 -1.88 -4.42 2.95
CA LEU A 108 -3.08 -5.06 2.41
C LEU A 108 -3.77 -6.03 3.41
N PRO A 109 -3.05 -6.88 4.16
CA PRO A 109 -3.65 -7.67 5.23
C PRO A 109 -4.38 -6.84 6.29
N LEU A 110 -3.80 -5.70 6.71
CA LEU A 110 -4.45 -4.81 7.68
C LEU A 110 -5.67 -4.09 7.07
N TYR A 111 -5.61 -3.69 5.80
CA TYR A 111 -6.78 -3.16 5.09
C TYR A 111 -7.91 -4.19 5.04
N ARG A 112 -7.58 -5.46 4.76
CA ARG A 112 -8.56 -6.54 4.79
C ARG A 112 -9.16 -6.73 6.18
N PHE A 113 -8.36 -6.68 7.23
CA PHE A 113 -8.83 -6.78 8.61
C PHE A 113 -9.81 -5.65 8.94
N VAL A 114 -9.45 -4.41 8.60
CA VAL A 114 -10.31 -3.22 8.81
C VAL A 114 -11.59 -3.28 7.97
N ALA A 115 -11.50 -3.75 6.73
CA ALA A 115 -12.65 -3.98 5.87
C ALA A 115 -13.57 -5.11 6.36
N GLY A 116 -13.18 -5.88 7.39
CA GLY A 116 -14.07 -6.83 8.06
C GLY A 116 -15.30 -6.18 8.71
N ALA A 117 -15.29 -4.86 8.91
CA ALA A 117 -16.48 -4.09 9.30
C ALA A 117 -17.52 -3.94 8.16
N LEU A 118 -17.19 -4.38 6.94
CA LEU A 118 -18.13 -4.54 5.83
C LEU A 118 -18.67 -5.97 5.80
N GLU A 119 -19.91 -6.14 5.34
CA GLU A 119 -20.54 -7.45 5.11
C GLU A 119 -20.01 -8.11 3.83
N LEU A 120 -18.71 -8.45 3.83
CA LEU A 120 -18.05 -9.10 2.71
C LEU A 120 -18.57 -10.55 2.56
N ALA A 121 -19.00 -10.92 1.35
CA ALA A 121 -19.48 -12.29 1.06
C ALA A 121 -18.36 -13.34 1.01
N GLY A 122 -17.09 -12.93 1.05
CA GLY A 122 -15.91 -13.79 0.98
C GLY A 122 -14.62 -12.97 1.10
N GLU A 123 -13.47 -13.61 0.84
CA GLU A 123 -12.21 -12.86 0.80
C GLU A 123 -12.15 -11.97 -0.45
N PRO A 124 -11.92 -10.64 -0.28
CA PRO A 124 -11.80 -9.72 -1.39
C PRO A 124 -10.47 -9.92 -2.13
N GLU A 125 -10.42 -9.46 -3.37
CA GLU A 125 -9.15 -9.23 -4.06
C GLU A 125 -8.45 -8.03 -3.40
N LEU A 126 -7.15 -8.14 -3.13
CA LEU A 126 -6.36 -7.08 -2.53
C LEU A 126 -5.32 -6.60 -3.51
N GLY A 127 -5.12 -5.29 -3.62
CA GLY A 127 -4.08 -4.81 -4.53
C GLY A 127 -4.01 -3.31 -4.72
N TYR A 128 -3.52 -2.94 -5.89
CA TYR A 128 -3.14 -1.57 -6.21
C TYR A 128 -3.83 -1.06 -7.46
N ALA A 129 -4.27 0.19 -7.39
CA ALA A 129 -4.61 1.00 -8.55
C ALA A 129 -3.40 1.89 -8.86
N THR A 130 -2.57 1.47 -9.81
CA THR A 130 -1.27 2.11 -10.06
C THR A 130 -1.35 3.12 -11.20
N ILE A 131 -0.86 4.32 -10.94
CA ILE A 131 -0.70 5.41 -11.91
C ILE A 131 0.81 5.56 -12.17
N GLY A 132 1.30 4.75 -13.11
CA GLY A 132 2.71 4.70 -13.51
C GLY A 132 3.08 5.78 -14.50
N LYS A 133 4.37 5.84 -14.89
CA LYS A 133 4.89 6.75 -15.93
C LYS A 133 4.61 6.26 -17.34
N ASP A 134 4.54 4.94 -17.51
CA ASP A 134 4.26 4.25 -18.77
C ASP A 134 3.02 3.35 -18.64
N SER A 135 2.54 2.84 -19.79
CA SER A 135 1.37 1.97 -19.85
C SER A 135 1.61 0.59 -19.22
N SER A 136 2.86 0.10 -19.18
CA SER A 136 3.19 -1.18 -18.57
C SER A 136 3.01 -1.20 -17.05
N ASN A 137 3.24 -0.07 -16.38
CA ASN A 137 3.11 0.06 -14.93
C ASN A 137 1.83 0.81 -14.51
N THR A 138 0.86 0.96 -15.41
CA THR A 138 -0.42 1.60 -15.13
C THR A 138 -1.53 0.56 -15.19
N GLY A 139 -2.41 0.53 -14.19
CA GLY A 139 -3.54 -0.40 -14.18
C GLY A 139 -3.90 -0.91 -12.78
N PHE A 140 -4.59 -2.05 -12.75
CA PHE A 140 -4.98 -2.72 -11.52
C PHE A 140 -4.15 -3.99 -11.34
N PHE A 141 -3.45 -4.08 -10.22
CA PHE A 141 -2.64 -5.24 -9.85
C PHE A 141 -3.25 -5.86 -8.60
N LEU A 142 -3.83 -7.05 -8.72
CA LEU A 142 -4.69 -7.65 -7.70
C LEU A 142 -4.23 -9.07 -7.39
N GLU A 143 -4.36 -9.46 -6.13
CA GLU A 143 -4.07 -10.80 -5.65
C GLU A 143 -5.21 -11.30 -4.75
N ARG A 144 -5.43 -12.61 -4.76
CA ARG A 144 -6.28 -13.30 -3.81
C ARG A 144 -5.40 -13.97 -2.77
N PHE A 145 -5.37 -13.38 -1.58
CA PHE A 145 -4.74 -14.02 -0.43
C PHE A 145 -5.73 -14.97 0.23
N GLU A 146 -5.25 -16.14 0.61
CA GLU A 146 -6.07 -17.08 1.36
C GLU A 146 -6.30 -16.59 2.79
N ARG A 147 -7.40 -17.04 3.40
CA ARG A 147 -7.70 -16.70 4.81
C ARG A 147 -6.57 -17.12 5.76
N ALA A 148 -5.91 -18.25 5.49
CA ALA A 148 -4.76 -18.71 6.28
C ALA A 148 -3.59 -17.71 6.19
N GLU A 149 -3.23 -17.27 4.98
CA GLU A 149 -2.20 -16.26 4.75
C GLU A 149 -2.51 -14.94 5.49
N LEU A 150 -3.76 -14.47 5.40
CA LEU A 150 -4.19 -13.26 6.09
C LEU A 150 -4.14 -13.40 7.62
N SER A 151 -4.43 -14.59 8.14
CA SER A 151 -4.33 -14.88 9.57
C SER A 151 -2.87 -14.89 10.03
N GLU A 152 -1.96 -15.47 9.24
CA GLU A 152 -0.52 -15.40 9.50
C GLU A 152 -0.02 -13.95 9.56
N ALA A 153 -0.44 -13.11 8.62
CA ALA A 153 -0.08 -11.69 8.60
C ALA A 153 -0.54 -10.96 9.88
N LEU A 154 -1.72 -11.29 10.41
CA LEU A 154 -2.20 -10.74 11.68
C LEU A 154 -1.39 -11.26 12.88
N GLU A 155 -0.86 -12.49 12.84
CA GLU A 155 0.07 -12.96 13.88
C GLU A 155 1.41 -12.20 13.83
N VAL A 156 1.90 -11.87 12.63
CA VAL A 156 3.07 -10.99 12.47
C VAL A 156 2.77 -9.61 13.05
N ALA A 157 1.59 -9.03 12.77
CA ALA A 157 1.17 -7.75 13.35
C ALA A 157 1.14 -7.81 14.89
N ARG A 158 0.60 -8.89 15.49
CA ARG A 158 0.64 -9.09 16.95
C ARG A 158 2.06 -9.17 17.49
N GLY A 159 2.97 -9.81 16.76
CA GLY A 159 4.40 -9.85 17.07
C GLY A 159 5.02 -8.45 17.14
N VAL A 160 4.74 -7.60 16.14
CA VAL A 160 5.19 -6.21 16.13
C VAL A 160 4.65 -5.45 17.34
N VAL A 161 3.35 -5.58 17.63
CA VAL A 161 2.72 -4.92 18.80
C VAL A 161 3.36 -5.36 20.11
N ARG A 162 3.64 -6.66 20.27
CA ARG A 162 4.37 -7.20 21.43
C ARG A 162 5.74 -6.56 21.59
N ALA A 163 6.50 -6.42 20.50
CA ALA A 163 7.81 -5.79 20.53
C ALA A 163 7.73 -4.30 20.93
N VAL A 164 6.81 -3.54 20.32
CA VAL A 164 6.59 -2.12 20.65
C VAL A 164 6.22 -1.94 22.11
N ARG A 165 5.28 -2.73 22.63
CA ARG A 165 4.85 -2.65 24.05
C ARG A 165 5.97 -3.01 25.02
N ALA A 166 6.85 -3.93 24.65
CA ALA A 166 8.02 -4.32 25.43
C ALA A 166 9.20 -3.34 25.29
N GLY A 167 9.07 -2.28 24.47
CA GLY A 167 10.15 -1.33 24.22
C GLY A 167 11.34 -1.90 23.44
N ARG A 168 11.14 -3.00 22.69
CA ARG A 168 12.19 -3.62 21.87
C ARG A 168 12.33 -2.90 20.54
N PHE A 169 13.34 -2.02 20.47
CA PHE A 169 13.70 -1.21 19.30
C PHE A 169 15.20 -1.32 18.97
N ASP A 170 15.85 -2.35 19.51
CA ASP A 170 17.28 -2.58 19.51
C ASP A 170 17.84 -2.93 18.13
N GLU A 171 17.02 -3.55 17.26
CA GLU A 171 17.38 -3.79 15.87
C GLU A 171 16.75 -2.74 14.95
N PRO A 172 17.54 -1.78 14.41
CA PRO A 172 17.03 -0.89 13.38
C PRO A 172 16.71 -1.72 12.13
N GLY A 173 15.52 -1.50 11.56
CA GLY A 173 15.19 -2.01 10.23
C GLY A 173 16.10 -1.38 9.16
N ARG A 174 15.80 -1.62 7.88
CA ARG A 174 16.48 -0.96 6.75
C ARG A 174 15.56 0.01 5.96
N PRO A 175 14.73 0.85 6.59
CA PRO A 175 14.08 1.92 5.85
C PRO A 175 15.14 2.90 5.31
N PRO A 176 14.81 3.70 4.28
CA PRO A 176 15.62 4.85 3.92
C PRO A 176 15.58 5.83 5.10
N TYR A 177 16.54 5.68 6.01
CA TYR A 177 16.72 6.62 7.11
C TYR A 177 17.19 7.95 6.55
N ASP A 178 16.62 9.05 7.04
CA ASP A 178 17.28 10.34 6.90
C ASP A 178 18.64 10.29 7.61
N ASP A 179 19.58 11.12 7.19
CA ASP A 179 20.96 11.06 7.66
C ASP A 179 21.08 11.25 9.19
N ILE A 180 20.14 11.98 9.80
CA ILE A 180 20.02 12.12 11.26
C ILE A 180 19.75 10.77 11.92
N PHE A 181 18.83 9.97 11.37
CA PHE A 181 18.51 8.65 11.93
C PHE A 181 19.63 7.65 11.65
N LYS A 182 20.31 7.72 10.49
CA LYS A 182 21.50 6.89 10.24
C LYS A 182 22.60 7.15 11.27
N ALA A 183 22.77 8.40 11.70
CA ALA A 183 23.76 8.76 12.74
C ALA A 183 23.33 8.26 14.13
N ILE A 184 22.05 8.41 14.49
CA ILE A 184 21.49 7.91 15.75
C ILE A 184 21.61 6.38 15.87
N PHE A 185 21.37 5.66 14.78
CA PHE A 185 21.48 4.20 14.73
C PHE A 185 22.92 3.69 14.50
N GLY A 186 23.92 4.59 14.44
CA GLY A 186 25.32 4.20 14.22
C GLY A 186 25.59 3.58 12.84
N LEU A 187 24.65 3.70 11.89
CA LEU A 187 24.72 3.12 10.55
C LEU A 187 25.67 3.88 9.62
N SER A 188 26.24 5.00 10.06
CA SER A 188 27.05 5.90 9.21
C SER A 188 28.25 6.54 9.92
N THR A 189 28.59 6.11 11.14
CA THR A 189 29.61 6.80 11.96
C THR A 189 30.94 6.06 12.16
N LEU A 190 31.17 4.90 11.52
CA LEU A 190 32.51 4.30 11.42
C LEU A 190 32.71 3.67 10.03
N GLY A 191 33.64 4.22 9.25
CA GLY A 191 33.86 3.85 7.85
C GLY A 191 34.64 2.55 7.60
N GLY A 192 34.52 2.03 6.38
CA GLY A 192 35.51 1.17 5.76
C GLY A 192 35.04 -0.18 5.24
N ALA A 193 34.32 -0.21 4.11
CA ALA A 193 34.56 -1.13 3.00
C ALA A 193 33.70 -0.70 1.81
N SER A 194 34.35 -0.37 0.69
CA SER A 194 33.75 -0.33 -0.63
C SER A 194 33.14 -1.69 -0.95
N GLU A 195 31.81 -1.76 -1.08
CA GLU A 195 31.17 -2.90 -1.75
C GLU A 195 31.33 -2.69 -3.26
N GLU A 196 32.16 -3.54 -3.88
CA GLU A 196 32.16 -3.71 -5.33
C GLU A 196 30.79 -4.20 -5.82
N PRO A 197 30.36 -3.81 -7.03
CA PRO A 197 29.12 -4.31 -7.61
C PRO A 197 29.31 -5.76 -8.08
N GLY A 198 28.65 -6.70 -7.41
CA GLY A 198 28.55 -8.09 -7.86
C GLY A 198 27.53 -8.27 -9.00
N GLU A 199 27.95 -9.05 -9.99
CA GLU A 199 27.23 -9.48 -11.22
C GLU A 199 25.78 -9.96 -11.04
#